data_AF-A0A8T4NHM2-F1
#
_entry.id   AF-A0A8T4NHM2-F1
#
_cell.length_a   1.000
_cell.length_b   1.000
_cell.length_c   1.000
_cell.angle_alpha   90.00
_cell.angle_beta   90.00
_cell.angle_gamma   90.00
#
_symmetry.space_group_name_H-M   'P 1'
#
loop_
_entity.id
_entity.type
_entity.pdbx_description
1 polymer ?
#
loop_
_entity_poly.entity_id
_entity_poly.type
_entity_poly.pdbx_seq_one_letter_code
_entity_poly.pdbx_strand_id
1 'polypeptide(L)'
;MGDIIKEDLDRHFAYLKECYQYAKEYSHDKSTWNSAKLIRNDGIPIAIEANRVMEGIEPTEEILTKRPDKYFYTGHAEERVLWKALDMGFTDFKNSTMFCPWYACHTCARTILGFGVGRIIGHQSPMDWDGEIARKGDGRMEWLPSIEAAWNMFRKRGVDFRYLIGKIGGVENLHAGRIFYP
;
A
#
# COMPACT_ATOMS: atom_id res chain seq x y z
N MET A 1 -24.67 10.72 -0.04
CA MET A 1 -23.42 10.05 -0.50
C MET A 1 -23.08 10.72 -1.81
N GLY A 2 -22.07 11.59 -1.84
CA GLY A 2 -21.80 12.42 -3.02
C GLY A 2 -21.22 11.59 -4.16
N ASP A 3 -21.75 11.78 -5.36
CA ASP A 3 -21.30 11.09 -6.57
C ASP A 3 -19.81 11.39 -6.80
N ILE A 4 -19.00 10.34 -6.89
CA ILE A 4 -17.62 10.46 -7.36
C ILE A 4 -17.72 10.76 -8.85
N ILE A 5 -17.26 11.94 -9.27
CA ILE A 5 -17.25 12.34 -10.68
C ILE A 5 -16.45 11.30 -11.46
N LYS A 6 -16.98 10.82 -12.59
CA LYS A 6 -16.36 9.76 -13.41
C LYS A 6 -14.87 9.99 -13.71
N GLU A 7 -14.48 11.24 -13.98
CA GLU A 7 -13.09 11.65 -14.23
C GLU A 7 -12.17 11.44 -13.02
N ASP A 8 -12.70 11.49 -11.80
CA ASP A 8 -11.95 11.18 -10.57
C ASP A 8 -11.68 9.68 -10.45
N LEU A 9 -12.64 8.86 -10.89
CA LEU A 9 -12.52 7.41 -10.89
C LEU A 9 -11.42 6.94 -11.86
N ASP A 10 -11.41 7.44 -13.10
CA ASP A 10 -10.41 7.07 -14.12
C ASP A 10 -8.98 7.39 -13.64
N ARG A 11 -8.79 8.54 -12.98
CA ARG A 11 -7.50 8.89 -12.36
C ARG A 11 -7.12 7.94 -11.23
N HIS A 12 -8.07 7.57 -10.37
CA HIS A 12 -7.80 6.64 -9.27
C HIS A 12 -7.37 5.26 -9.79
N PHE A 13 -8.01 4.76 -10.86
CA PHE A 13 -7.57 3.54 -11.55
C PHE A 13 -6.16 3.69 -12.13
N ALA A 14 -5.84 4.82 -12.76
CA ALA A 14 -4.51 5.10 -13.29
C ALA A 14 -3.44 5.12 -12.18
N TYR A 15 -3.70 5.79 -11.05
CA TYR A 15 -2.76 5.83 -9.93
C TYR A 15 -2.54 4.45 -9.29
N LEU A 16 -3.58 3.64 -9.16
CA LEU A 16 -3.41 2.25 -8.72
C LEU A 16 -2.62 1.43 -9.73
N LYS A 17 -2.84 1.63 -11.04
CA LYS A 17 -2.05 0.97 -12.09
C LYS A 17 -0.56 1.27 -11.97
N GLU A 18 -0.21 2.54 -11.79
CA GLU A 18 1.17 2.96 -11.55
C GLU A 18 1.74 2.33 -10.29
N CYS A 19 0.94 2.19 -9.22
CA CYS A 19 1.36 1.46 -8.03
C CYS A 19 1.72 0.00 -8.36
N TYR A 20 0.88 -0.74 -9.07
CA TYR A 20 1.20 -2.12 -9.45
C TYR A 20 2.49 -2.22 -10.28
N GLN A 21 2.67 -1.33 -11.26
CA GLN A 21 3.86 -1.29 -12.10
C GLN A 21 5.11 -1.00 -11.27
N TYR A 22 5.05 0.02 -10.39
CA TYR A 22 6.15 0.40 -9.53
C TYR A 22 6.49 -0.70 -8.52
N ALA A 23 5.48 -1.36 -7.93
CA ALA A 23 5.70 -2.47 -7.00
C ALA A 23 6.47 -3.61 -7.67
N LYS A 24 6.10 -3.99 -8.91
CA LYS A 24 6.79 -5.03 -9.67
C LYS A 24 8.25 -4.69 -9.96
N GLU A 25 8.54 -3.42 -10.23
CA GLU A 25 9.87 -2.98 -10.63
C GLU A 25 10.80 -2.74 -9.43
N TYR A 26 10.27 -2.21 -8.31
CA TYR A 26 11.10 -1.70 -7.20
C TYR A 26 10.94 -2.46 -5.88
N SER A 27 10.01 -3.41 -5.76
CA SER A 27 9.90 -4.23 -4.55
C SER A 27 11.08 -5.20 -4.43
N HIS A 28 11.69 -5.27 -3.25
CA HIS A 28 12.71 -6.29 -2.98
C HIS A 28 12.08 -7.63 -2.57
N ASP A 29 10.80 -7.64 -2.17
CA ASP A 29 10.13 -8.80 -1.59
C ASP A 29 9.83 -9.86 -2.65
N LYS A 30 10.40 -11.06 -2.46
CA LYS A 30 10.28 -12.20 -3.38
C LYS A 30 8.94 -12.94 -3.26
N SER A 31 8.04 -12.48 -2.41
CA SER A 31 6.77 -13.15 -2.12
C SER A 31 5.56 -12.24 -2.21
N THR A 32 5.70 -10.93 -1.97
CA THR A 32 4.60 -9.97 -2.07
C THR A 32 5.08 -8.63 -2.62
N TRP A 33 4.50 -8.15 -3.72
CA TRP A 33 4.78 -6.81 -4.22
C TRP A 33 3.71 -5.82 -3.73
N ASN A 34 4.17 -4.73 -3.14
CA ASN A 34 3.31 -3.61 -2.76
C ASN A 34 3.99 -2.28 -3.05
N SER A 35 3.19 -1.26 -3.29
CA SER A 35 3.64 0.12 -3.36
C SER A 35 2.60 1.05 -2.76
N ALA A 36 2.98 2.30 -2.54
CA ALA A 36 2.07 3.36 -2.19
C ALA A 36 2.45 4.62 -2.96
N LYS A 37 1.44 5.33 -3.46
CA LYS A 37 1.59 6.62 -4.14
C LYS A 37 0.86 7.69 -3.36
N LEU A 38 1.50 8.83 -3.16
CA LEU A 38 0.92 10.00 -2.53
C LEU A 38 0.66 11.07 -3.59
N ILE A 39 -0.60 11.54 -3.64
CA ILE A 39 -1.08 12.55 -4.58
C ILE A 39 -1.66 13.71 -3.78
N ARG A 40 -1.33 14.95 -4.13
CA ARG A 40 -1.98 16.14 -3.57
C ARG A 40 -3.40 16.26 -4.14
N ASN A 41 -4.32 16.86 -3.40
CA ASN A 41 -5.73 16.95 -3.80
C ASN A 41 -5.99 17.71 -5.11
N ASP A 42 -5.04 18.50 -5.60
CA ASP A 42 -5.08 19.14 -6.93
C ASP A 42 -4.52 18.24 -8.05
N GLY A 43 -4.23 16.97 -7.75
CA GLY A 43 -3.77 15.96 -8.70
C GLY A 43 -2.25 15.89 -8.86
N ILE A 44 -1.46 16.73 -8.16
CA ILE A 44 -0.01 16.72 -8.30
C ILE A 44 0.59 15.50 -7.58
N PRO A 45 1.37 14.64 -8.27
CA PRO A 45 2.10 13.56 -7.62
C PRO A 45 3.15 14.09 -6.65
N ILE A 46 3.19 13.55 -5.44
CA ILE A 46 4.18 13.91 -4.40
C ILE A 46 5.31 12.87 -4.37
N ALA A 47 4.96 11.60 -4.17
CA ALA A 47 5.92 10.51 -4.06
C ALA A 47 5.27 9.16 -4.41
N ILE A 48 6.09 8.18 -4.77
CA ILE A 48 5.73 6.77 -4.90
C ILE A 48 6.88 5.92 -4.34
N GLU A 49 6.56 4.87 -3.59
CA GLU A 49 7.54 3.94 -3.02
C GLU A 49 7.01 2.52 -3.02
N ALA A 50 7.91 1.54 -3.06
CA ALA A 50 7.62 0.10 -2.98
C ALA A 50 8.00 -0.46 -1.60
N ASN A 51 7.48 -1.62 -1.24
CA ASN A 51 7.95 -2.37 -0.07
C ASN A 51 9.37 -2.89 -0.35
N ARG A 52 10.34 -2.46 0.46
CA ARG A 52 11.74 -2.81 0.28
C ARG A 52 12.51 -2.68 1.58
N VAL A 53 13.67 -3.33 1.60
CA VAL A 53 14.62 -3.28 2.71
C VAL A 53 15.00 -1.82 3.02
N MET A 54 15.19 -1.51 4.29
CA MET A 54 15.60 -0.17 4.73
C MET A 54 16.88 0.30 4.04
N GLU A 55 16.97 1.61 3.80
CA GLU A 55 18.13 2.20 3.15
C GLU A 55 19.39 2.00 4.01
N GLY A 56 20.51 1.72 3.35
CA GLY A 56 21.77 1.37 4.02
C GLY A 56 21.88 -0.09 4.48
N ILE A 57 20.85 -0.92 4.26
CA ILE A 57 20.89 -2.36 4.54
C ILE A 57 20.83 -3.14 3.22
N GLU A 58 21.78 -4.05 3.03
CA GLU A 58 21.84 -4.91 1.84
C GLU A 58 20.68 -5.93 1.85
N PRO A 59 19.89 -6.04 0.77
CA PRO A 59 18.76 -6.98 0.69
C PRO A 59 19.23 -8.42 0.44
N THR A 60 19.81 -9.06 1.46
CA THR A 60 20.27 -10.46 1.37
C THR A 60 19.10 -11.45 1.28
N GLU A 61 19.33 -12.64 0.73
CA GLU A 61 18.32 -13.70 0.63
C GLU A 61 17.73 -14.08 2.00
N GLU A 62 18.56 -14.07 3.05
CA GLU A 62 18.13 -14.29 4.42
C GLU A 62 17.10 -13.25 4.88
N ILE A 63 17.39 -11.96 4.68
CA ILE A 63 16.47 -10.87 4.99
C ILE A 63 15.18 -10.99 4.17
N LEU A 64 15.26 -11.32 2.89
CA LEU A 64 14.08 -11.28 2.01
C LEU A 64 13.14 -12.48 2.21
N THR A 65 13.64 -13.61 2.74
CA THR A 65 12.86 -14.87 2.77
C THR A 65 12.64 -15.45 4.17
N LYS A 66 13.59 -15.27 5.11
CA LYS A 66 13.46 -15.86 6.44
C LYS A 66 12.65 -14.96 7.36
N ARG A 67 11.75 -15.59 8.11
CA ARG A 67 11.00 -14.93 9.18
C ARG A 67 11.68 -15.25 10.52
N PRO A 68 11.79 -14.29 11.45
CA PRO A 68 11.15 -12.98 11.44
C PRO A 68 11.91 -11.86 10.71
N ASP A 69 13.18 -12.07 10.31
CA ASP A 69 14.07 -11.03 9.75
C ASP A 69 13.43 -10.20 8.64
N LYS A 70 12.71 -10.85 7.72
CA LYS A 70 11.93 -10.16 6.68
C LYS A 70 11.05 -9.03 7.23
N TYR A 71 10.35 -9.30 8.32
CA TYR A 71 9.44 -8.34 8.95
C TYR A 71 10.18 -7.23 9.71
N PHE A 72 11.42 -7.46 10.12
CA PHE A 72 12.21 -6.45 10.82
C PHE A 72 12.87 -5.45 9.87
N TYR A 73 13.34 -5.92 8.71
CA TYR A 73 14.15 -5.09 7.80
C TYR A 73 13.39 -4.56 6.59
N THR A 74 12.26 -5.17 6.22
CA THR A 74 11.45 -4.70 5.07
C THR A 74 10.45 -3.66 5.53
N GLY A 75 10.63 -2.42 5.06
CA GLY A 75 9.66 -1.37 5.26
C GLY A 75 8.46 -1.55 4.33
N HIS A 76 7.25 -1.33 4.87
CA HIS A 76 6.03 -1.29 4.08
C HIS A 76 5.98 -0.05 3.19
N ALA A 77 5.38 -0.18 2.01
CA ALA A 77 5.35 0.90 1.04
C ALA A 77 4.64 2.16 1.57
N GLU A 78 3.57 1.96 2.33
CA GLU A 78 2.71 3.00 2.91
C GLU A 78 3.48 3.89 3.90
N GLU A 79 4.40 3.31 4.67
CA GLU A 79 5.27 4.06 5.56
C GLU A 79 6.39 4.75 4.78
N ARG A 80 7.03 4.00 3.88
CA ARG A 80 8.17 4.51 3.10
C ARG A 80 7.81 5.71 2.24
N VAL A 81 6.64 5.75 1.62
CA VAL A 81 6.22 6.88 0.78
C VAL A 81 6.07 8.17 1.58
N LEU A 82 5.72 8.10 2.87
CA LEU A 82 5.59 9.26 3.74
C LEU A 82 6.96 9.84 4.10
N TRP A 83 7.91 8.98 4.46
CA TRP A 83 9.29 9.38 4.69
C TRP A 83 9.92 9.97 3.42
N LYS A 84 9.71 9.33 2.27
CA LYS A 84 10.17 9.85 0.99
C LYS A 84 9.62 11.24 0.67
N ALA A 85 8.32 11.44 0.90
CA ALA A 85 7.69 12.74 0.71
C ALA A 85 8.29 13.80 1.65
N LEU A 86 8.51 13.45 2.92
CA LEU A 86 9.15 14.34 3.90
C LEU A 86 10.58 14.72 3.49
N ASP A 87 11.38 13.76 3.03
CA ASP A 87 12.74 13.99 2.52
C ASP A 87 12.75 14.89 1.28
N MET A 88 11.69 14.87 0.49
CA MET A 88 11.47 15.77 -0.65
C MET A 88 10.95 17.16 -0.23
N GLY A 89 10.82 17.42 1.08
CA GLY A 89 10.38 18.70 1.64
C GLY A 89 8.86 18.87 1.74
N PHE A 90 8.08 17.82 1.48
CA PHE A 90 6.63 17.89 1.62
C PHE A 90 6.19 17.70 3.08
N THR A 91 5.44 18.65 3.62
CA THR A 91 5.09 18.70 5.05
C THR A 91 3.59 18.80 5.34
N ASP A 92 2.73 19.10 4.36
CA ASP A 92 1.27 19.18 4.54
C ASP A 92 0.54 17.97 3.93
N PHE A 93 0.45 16.89 4.69
CA PHE A 93 -0.21 15.66 4.25
C PHE A 93 -1.75 15.72 4.33
N LYS A 94 -2.33 16.74 4.98
CA LYS A 94 -3.79 16.84 5.18
C LYS A 94 -4.55 16.92 3.86
N ASN A 95 -3.95 17.57 2.87
CA ASN A 95 -4.51 17.76 1.54
C ASN A 95 -3.95 16.74 0.53
N SER A 96 -3.73 15.49 0.98
CA SER A 96 -3.23 14.41 0.14
C SER A 96 -4.08 13.15 0.23
N THR A 97 -4.03 12.38 -0.85
CA THR A 97 -4.62 11.05 -0.99
C THR A 97 -3.50 10.04 -1.19
N MET A 98 -3.49 8.99 -0.35
CA MET A 98 -2.61 7.83 -0.51
C MET A 98 -3.33 6.74 -1.30
N PHE A 99 -2.70 6.24 -2.36
CA PHE A 99 -3.13 5.10 -3.14
C PHE A 99 -2.25 3.89 -2.82
N CYS A 100 -2.82 2.79 -2.34
CA CYS A 100 -2.07 1.57 -2.03
C CYS A 100 -2.84 0.32 -2.52
N PRO A 101 -2.28 -0.52 -3.41
CA PRO A 101 -2.90 -1.77 -3.84
C PRO A 101 -3.34 -2.64 -2.67
N TRP A 102 -2.39 -2.92 -1.76
CA TRP A 102 -2.66 -3.56 -0.48
C TRP A 102 -3.06 -2.50 0.54
N TYR A 103 -4.12 -2.77 1.30
CA TYR A 103 -4.54 -1.84 2.33
C TYR A 103 -3.57 -1.81 3.49
N ALA A 104 -3.44 -0.62 4.10
CA ALA A 104 -2.54 -0.39 5.22
C ALA A 104 -2.80 -1.36 6.37
N CYS A 105 -1.72 -1.99 6.86
CA CYS A 105 -1.74 -2.71 8.13
C CYS A 105 -1.90 -1.72 9.31
N HIS A 106 -2.19 -2.22 10.52
CA HIS A 106 -2.37 -1.35 11.69
C HIS A 106 -1.15 -0.47 12.02
N THR A 107 0.08 -0.96 11.77
CA THR A 107 1.30 -0.15 11.94
C THR A 107 1.37 0.98 10.93
N CYS A 108 1.16 0.69 9.65
CA CYS A 108 1.09 1.72 8.60
C CYS A 108 -0.03 2.72 8.86
N ALA A 109 -1.20 2.26 9.32
CA ALA A 109 -2.32 3.12 9.66
C ALA A 109 -1.95 4.14 10.75
N ARG A 110 -1.23 3.71 11.80
CA ARG A 110 -0.71 4.64 12.82
C ARG A 110 0.19 5.70 12.21
N THR A 111 1.11 5.31 11.31
CA THR A 111 2.02 6.25 10.65
C THR A 111 1.26 7.22 9.75
N ILE A 112 0.37 6.73 8.88
CA ILE A 112 -0.52 7.52 8.01
C ILE A 112 -1.29 8.57 8.83
N LEU A 113 -1.88 8.15 9.96
CA LEU A 113 -2.62 9.05 10.85
C LEU A 113 -1.71 10.06 11.56
N GLY A 114 -0.50 9.67 11.93
CA GLY A 114 0.50 10.53 12.55
C GLY A 114 0.97 11.66 11.62
N PHE A 115 1.19 11.33 10.34
CA PHE A 115 1.50 12.32 9.30
C PHE A 115 0.28 13.18 8.92
N GLY A 116 -0.93 12.65 9.13
CA GLY A 116 -2.18 13.38 8.92
C GLY A 116 -2.69 13.33 7.48
N VAL A 117 -2.47 12.22 6.76
CA VAL A 117 -3.01 11.99 5.41
C VAL A 117 -4.54 12.12 5.41
N GLY A 118 -5.09 12.88 4.47
CA GLY A 118 -6.53 13.20 4.42
C GLY A 118 -7.41 12.08 3.86
N ARG A 119 -6.87 11.28 2.93
CA ARG A 119 -7.63 10.19 2.28
C ARG A 119 -6.75 8.99 1.94
N ILE A 120 -7.33 7.79 2.02
CA ILE A 120 -6.71 6.53 1.60
C ILE A 120 -7.61 5.83 0.57
N ILE A 121 -7.04 5.44 -0.56
CA ILE A 121 -7.72 4.65 -1.59
C ILE A 121 -6.93 3.37 -1.79
N GLY A 122 -7.58 2.22 -1.58
CA GLY A 122 -6.98 0.93 -1.91
C GLY A 122 -7.77 0.15 -2.94
N HIS A 123 -7.30 -1.07 -3.24
CA HIS A 123 -7.91 -1.94 -4.24
C HIS A 123 -8.56 -3.17 -3.61
N GLN A 124 -9.75 -3.55 -4.08
CA GLN A 124 -10.45 -4.73 -3.56
C GLN A 124 -9.74 -6.04 -3.95
N SER A 125 -9.22 -6.15 -5.19
CA SER A 125 -8.69 -7.41 -5.72
C SER A 125 -7.59 -8.06 -4.85
N PRO A 126 -6.60 -7.34 -4.31
CA PRO A 126 -5.61 -7.95 -3.40
C PRO A 126 -6.22 -8.54 -2.13
N MET A 127 -7.29 -7.93 -1.60
CA MET A 127 -7.98 -8.43 -0.40
C MET A 127 -8.73 -9.73 -0.70
N ASP A 128 -9.41 -9.78 -1.85
CA ASP A 128 -10.11 -10.98 -2.32
C ASP A 128 -9.11 -12.12 -2.54
N TRP A 129 -7.97 -11.81 -3.19
CA TRP A 129 -6.91 -12.78 -3.44
C TRP A 129 -6.32 -13.34 -2.14
N ASP A 130 -5.99 -12.50 -1.15
CA ASP A 130 -5.50 -12.97 0.16
C ASP A 130 -6.51 -13.90 0.83
N GLY A 131 -7.81 -13.58 0.77
CA GLY A 131 -8.87 -14.45 1.28
C GLY A 131 -8.95 -15.81 0.58
N GLU A 132 -8.74 -15.86 -0.74
CA GLU A 132 -8.74 -17.09 -1.53
C GLU A 132 -7.50 -17.97 -1.29
N ILE A 133 -6.34 -17.35 -1.08
CA ILE A 133 -5.06 -18.07 -0.98
C ILE A 133 -4.48 -18.13 0.44
N ALA A 134 -5.22 -17.65 1.45
CA ALA A 134 -4.83 -17.67 2.86
C ALA A 134 -4.41 -19.08 3.30
N ARG A 135 -3.10 -19.32 3.34
CA ARG A 135 -2.50 -20.55 3.84
C ARG A 135 -2.41 -20.47 5.36
N LYS A 136 -3.36 -21.08 6.05
CA LYS A 136 -3.20 -21.31 7.50
C LYS A 136 -1.97 -22.21 7.73
N GLY A 137 -0.98 -21.71 8.49
CA GLY A 137 0.12 -22.53 9.01
C GLY A 137 1.48 -22.43 8.32
N ASP A 138 1.73 -21.50 7.39
CA ASP A 138 3.06 -21.31 6.78
C ASP A 138 3.96 -20.26 7.51
N GLY A 139 3.54 -19.85 8.72
CA GLY A 139 4.24 -18.84 9.53
C GLY A 139 4.06 -17.40 9.05
N ARG A 140 3.20 -17.14 8.04
CA ARG A 140 2.80 -15.79 7.67
C ARG A 140 1.85 -15.18 8.70
N MET A 141 1.93 -13.86 8.87
CA MET A 141 0.97 -13.12 9.67
C MET A 141 -0.38 -13.11 8.95
N GLU A 142 -1.46 -13.29 9.70
CA GLU A 142 -2.80 -13.04 9.18
C GLU A 142 -2.98 -11.52 9.04
N TRP A 143 -3.01 -11.03 7.80
CA TRP A 143 -3.07 -9.58 7.53
C TRP A 143 -4.47 -9.02 7.73
N LEU A 144 -5.53 -9.80 7.54
CA LEU A 144 -6.92 -9.36 7.67
C LEU A 144 -7.23 -8.73 9.05
N PRO A 145 -6.95 -9.37 10.20
CA PRO A 145 -7.18 -8.73 11.50
C PRO A 145 -6.42 -7.41 11.68
N SER A 146 -5.21 -7.32 11.13
CA SER A 146 -4.39 -6.11 11.16
C SER A 146 -4.97 -5.00 10.26
N ILE A 147 -5.52 -5.35 9.09
CA ILE A 147 -6.18 -4.42 8.17
C ILE A 147 -7.51 -3.95 8.77
N GLU A 148 -8.29 -4.83 9.39
CA GLU A 148 -9.52 -4.45 10.11
C GLU A 148 -9.22 -3.48 11.26
N ALA A 149 -8.14 -3.73 12.01
CA ALA A 149 -7.67 -2.81 13.02
C ALA A 149 -7.31 -1.43 12.42
N ALA A 150 -6.64 -1.38 11.27
CA ALA A 150 -6.38 -0.15 10.54
C ALA A 150 -7.66 0.60 10.16
N TRP A 151 -8.68 -0.08 9.60
CA TRP A 151 -9.97 0.55 9.28
C TRP A 151 -10.65 1.13 10.51
N ASN A 152 -10.57 0.43 11.65
CA ASN A 152 -11.10 0.94 12.91
C ASN A 152 -10.37 2.20 13.36
N MET A 153 -9.05 2.29 13.16
CA MET A 153 -8.28 3.52 13.44
C MET A 153 -8.71 4.66 12.52
N PHE A 154 -8.79 4.44 11.20
CA PHE A 154 -9.21 5.45 10.24
C PHE A 154 -10.63 5.97 10.53
N ARG A 155 -11.57 5.05 10.80
CA ARG A 155 -12.95 5.40 11.17
C ARG A 155 -13.02 6.22 12.45
N LYS A 156 -12.29 5.84 13.51
CA LYS A 156 -12.24 6.59 14.77
C LYS A 156 -11.64 7.99 14.59
N ARG A 157 -10.70 8.15 13.67
CA ARG A 157 -10.04 9.44 13.40
C ARG A 157 -10.82 10.34 12.43
N GLY A 158 -11.78 9.76 11.70
CA GLY A 158 -12.58 10.47 10.69
C GLY A 158 -11.84 10.70 9.37
N VAL A 159 -10.88 9.84 9.04
CA VAL A 159 -10.16 9.89 7.75
C VAL A 159 -11.01 9.21 6.67
N ASP A 160 -11.05 9.78 5.45
CA ASP A 160 -11.75 9.16 4.31
C ASP A 160 -10.96 7.96 3.80
N PHE A 161 -11.56 6.77 3.79
CA PHE A 161 -10.91 5.57 3.26
C PHE A 161 -11.89 4.75 2.41
N ARG A 162 -11.47 4.30 1.22
CA ARG A 162 -12.33 3.58 0.27
C ARG A 162 -11.59 2.52 -0.56
N TYR A 163 -12.35 1.51 -0.96
CA TYR A 163 -11.95 0.57 -2.01
C TYR A 163 -12.38 1.07 -3.38
N LEU A 164 -11.47 0.98 -4.35
CA LEU A 164 -11.87 0.82 -5.73
C LEU A 164 -12.19 -0.64 -6.00
N ILE A 165 -13.32 -0.85 -6.68
CA ILE A 165 -13.79 -2.15 -7.14
C ILE A 165 -13.73 -2.11 -8.67
N GLY A 166 -13.08 -3.10 -9.26
CA GLY A 166 -12.93 -3.22 -10.71
C GLY A 166 -11.63 -3.93 -11.05
N LYS A 167 -11.38 -4.11 -12.35
CA LYS A 167 -10.09 -4.60 -12.84
C LYS A 167 -9.20 -3.41 -13.21
N ILE A 168 -7.93 -3.45 -12.83
CA ILE A 168 -6.95 -2.44 -13.26
C ILE A 168 -6.54 -2.70 -14.71
N GLY A 169 -6.27 -3.97 -15.06
CA GLY A 169 -5.95 -4.39 -16.41
C GLY A 169 -4.54 -4.03 -16.89
N GLY A 170 -3.89 -4.98 -17.57
CA GLY A 170 -2.54 -4.79 -18.12
C GLY A 170 -1.45 -4.68 -17.05
N VAL A 171 -1.70 -5.18 -15.84
CA VAL A 171 -0.75 -5.28 -14.74
C VAL A 171 -0.86 -6.65 -14.09
N GLU A 172 0.18 -7.03 -13.37
CA GLU A 172 0.21 -8.23 -12.54
C GLU A 172 0.80 -7.86 -11.18
N ASN A 173 0.53 -8.67 -10.16
CA ASN A 173 1.10 -8.53 -8.84
C ASN A 173 1.50 -9.90 -8.29
N LEU A 174 2.47 -9.93 -7.38
CA LEU A 174 2.92 -11.11 -6.66
C LEU A 174 2.36 -11.07 -5.24
N HIS A 175 1.75 -12.17 -4.80
CA HIS A 175 1.41 -12.38 -3.40
C HIS A 175 1.58 -13.84 -3.02
N ALA A 176 2.12 -14.09 -1.84
CA ALA A 176 2.44 -15.42 -1.36
C ALA A 176 3.33 -16.26 -2.31
N GLY A 177 4.09 -15.63 -3.21
CA GLY A 177 4.85 -16.31 -4.27
C GLY A 177 4.02 -16.74 -5.49
N ARG A 178 2.80 -16.22 -5.64
CA ARG A 178 1.90 -16.48 -6.78
C ARG A 178 1.55 -15.17 -7.48
N ILE A 179 1.56 -15.20 -8.81
CA ILE A 179 1.15 -14.07 -9.63
C ILE A 179 -0.38 -14.04 -9.74
N PHE A 180 -0.96 -12.85 -9.67
CA PHE A 180 -2.37 -12.57 -9.98
C PHE A 180 -2.51 -11.30 -10.81
N TYR A 181 -3.70 -11.13 -11.40
CA TYR A 181 -4.00 -10.07 -12.37
C TYR A 181 -5.13 -9.17 -11.85
N PRO A 182 -4.79 -8.07 -11.17
CA PRO A 182 -5.76 -7.15 -10.58
C PRO A 182 -6.47 -6.26 -11.61
#